data_AF-A0A2T4DUK5-F1
#
_entry.id   AF-A0A2T4DUK5-F1
#
_cell.length_a   1.000
_cell.length_b   1.000
_cell.length_c   1.000
_cell.angle_alpha   90.00
_cell.angle_beta   90.00
_cell.angle_gamma   90.00
#
_symmetry.space_group_name_H-M   'P 1'
#
loop_
_entity.id
_entity.type
_entity.pdbx_description
1 polymer ?
#
loop_
_entity_poly.entity_id
_entity_poly.type
_entity_poly.pdbx_seq_one_letter_code
_entity_poly.pdbx_strand_id
1 'polypeptide(L)' 'MKARYKKGEIVCDRSRPTQKLFISKCVTGIYYCKVEEDVKRKELVYLERDIIPFRETAKL' A
#
# COMPACT_ATOMS: atom_id res chain seq x y z
N MET A 1 -7.41 6.34 17.36
CA MET A 1 -6.60 6.86 16.23
C MET A 1 -7.24 6.45 14.92
N LYS A 2 -7.36 7.35 13.96
CA LYS A 2 -7.96 7.08 12.64
C LYS A 2 -6.85 6.60 11.71
N ALA A 3 -7.02 5.46 11.04
CA ALA A 3 -6.07 4.97 10.05
C ALA A 3 -5.98 5.98 8.89
N ARG A 4 -4.75 6.28 8.45
CA ARG A 4 -4.48 7.21 7.33
C ARG A 4 -4.99 6.68 5.98
N TYR A 5 -4.77 5.40 5.72
CA TYR A 5 -5.23 4.71 4.51
C TYR A 5 -6.35 3.71 4.82
N LYS A 6 -7.22 3.47 3.84
CA LYS A 6 -8.35 2.52 3.96
C LYS A 6 -8.14 1.27 3.12
N LYS A 7 -8.86 0.20 3.46
CA LYS A 7 -8.92 -1.02 2.66
C LYS A 7 -9.32 -0.70 1.22
N GLY A 8 -8.61 -1.29 0.26
CA GLY A 8 -8.81 -1.10 -1.18
C GLY A 8 -8.04 0.08 -1.77
N GLU A 9 -7.49 0.99 -0.96
CA GLU A 9 -6.66 2.08 -1.48
C GLU A 9 -5.34 1.55 -2.06
N ILE A 10 -4.86 2.21 -3.11
CA ILE A 10 -3.59 1.90 -3.76
C ILE A 10 -2.49 2.80 -3.18
N VAL A 11 -1.45 2.16 -2.67
CA VAL A 11 -0.24 2.77 -2.13
C VAL A 11 0.99 2.15 -2.78
N CYS A 12 2.16 2.68 -2.49
CA CYS A 12 3.42 2.01 -2.76
C CYS A 12 4.34 2.10 -1.54
N ASP A 13 5.30 1.18 -1.49
CA ASP A 13 6.43 1.27 -0.58
C ASP A 13 7.30 2.47 -0.98
N ARG A 14 7.68 3.30 -0.01
CA ARG A 14 8.53 4.47 -0.25
C ARG A 14 9.84 4.11 -0.95
N SER A 15 10.39 2.93 -0.69
CA SER A 15 11.61 2.44 -1.35
C SER A 15 11.37 1.90 -2.77
N ARG A 16 10.13 1.51 -3.10
CA ARG A 16 9.72 0.93 -4.39
C ARG A 16 8.46 1.64 -4.89
N PRO A 17 8.57 2.92 -5.29
CA PRO A 17 7.41 3.75 -5.60
C PRO A 17 6.64 3.30 -6.85
N THR A 18 7.24 2.43 -7.68
CA THR A 18 6.62 1.85 -8.89
C THR A 18 5.78 0.61 -8.62
N GLN A 19 5.94 -0.04 -7.45
CA GLN A 19 5.17 -1.24 -7.11
C GLN A 19 3.82 -0.85 -6.53
N LYS A 20 2.74 -1.10 -7.27
CA LYS A 20 1.36 -0.91 -6.80
C LYS A 20 1.00 -1.94 -5.74
N LEU A 21 0.54 -1.44 -4.60
CA LEU A 21 0.08 -2.23 -3.47
C LEU A 21 -1.33 -1.81 -3.10
N PHE A 22 -2.23 -2.76 -2.84
CA PHE A 22 -3.55 -2.44 -2.29
C PHE A 22 -3.61 -2.76 -0.80
N ILE A 23 -4.21 -1.87 -0.01
CA ILE A 23 -4.44 -2.11 1.41
C ILE A 23 -5.50 -3.21 1.57
N SER A 24 -5.11 -4.34 2.16
CA SER A 24 -6.02 -5.44 2.51
C SER A 24 -6.74 -5.16 3.84
N LYS A 25 -5.99 -4.70 4.84
CA LYS A 25 -6.49 -4.29 6.16
C LYS A 25 -5.48 -3.41 6.89
N CYS A 26 -5.96 -2.66 7.89
CA CYS A 26 -5.12 -1.92 8.81
C CYS A 26 -5.49 -2.34 10.24
N VAL A 27 -4.50 -2.77 11.03
CA VAL A 27 -4.70 -3.17 12.43
C VAL A 27 -3.68 -2.41 13.27
N THR A 28 -4.14 -1.53 14.16
CA THR A 28 -3.28 -0.78 15.09
C THR A 28 -2.13 -0.03 14.39
N GLY A 29 -2.40 0.58 13.23
CA GLY A 29 -1.39 1.33 12.46
C GLY A 29 -0.44 0.47 11.61
N ILE A 30 -0.64 -0.85 11.61
CA ILE A 30 0.06 -1.79 10.73
C ILE A 30 -0.81 -2.03 9.49
N TYR A 31 -0.25 -1.76 8.32
CA TYR A 31 -0.89 -1.92 7.03
C TYR A 31 -0.49 -3.25 6.41
N TYR A 32 -1.48 -4.08 6.13
CA TYR A 32 -1.32 -5.30 5.36
C TYR A 32 -1.67 -5.00 3.92
N CYS A 33 -0.70 -5.20 3.04
CA CYS A 33 -0.76 -4.83 1.64
C CYS A 33 -0.59 -6.07 0.77
N LYS A 34 -1.22 -6.07 -0.39
CA LYS A 34 -0.99 -7.09 -1.43
C LYS A 34 -0.51 -6.42 -2.69
N VAL A 35 0.31 -7.12 -3.46
CA VAL A 35 0.80 -6.64 -4.75
C VAL A 35 -0.34 -6.76 -5.75
N GLU A 36 -0.67 -5.67 -6.46
CA GLU A 36 -1.78 -5.66 -7.41
C GLU A 36 -1.61 -6.71 -8.52
N GLU A 37 -0.38 -6.84 -9.04
CA GLU A 37 -0.03 -7.78 -10.11
C GLU A 37 -0.06 -9.26 -9.66
N ASP A 38 -0.03 -9.53 -8.35
CA ASP A 38 -0.03 -10.89 -7.82
C ASP A 38 -0.78 -10.99 -6.48
N VAL A 39 -2.10 -11.13 -6.60
CA VAL A 39 -3.05 -11.25 -5.48
C VAL A 39 -2.86 -12.57 -4.68
N LYS A 40 -2.21 -13.58 -5.27
CA LYS A 40 -1.92 -14.88 -4.62
C LYS A 40 -0.67 -14.83 -3.75
N ARG A 41 0.18 -13.81 -3.92
CA ARG A 41 1.34 -13.57 -3.07
C ARG A 41 0.93 -13.30 -1.62
N LYS A 42 1.80 -13.68 -0.69
CA LYS A 42 1.64 -13.36 0.74
C LYS A 42 1.50 -11.86 0.94
N GLU A 43 0.70 -11.47 1.93
CA GLU A 43 0.57 -10.07 2.33
C GLU A 43 1.92 -9.52 2.80
N LEU A 44 2.25 -8.32 2.34
CA LEU A 44 3.37 -7.52 2.81
C LEU A 44 2.89 -6.64 3.95
N VAL A 45 3.75 -6.40 4.93
CA VAL A 45 3.41 -5.63 6.12
C VAL A 45 4.23 -4.35 6.16
N TYR A 46 3.56 -3.23 6.39
CA TYR A 46 4.19 -1.91 6.43
C TYR A 46 3.68 -1.09 7.61
N LEU A 47 4.52 -0.18 8.11
CA LEU A 47 4.07 0.91 8.97
C LEU A 47 3.55 2.07 8.11
N GLU A 48 2.74 2.95 8.70
CA GLU A 48 2.22 4.13 8.00
C GLU A 48 3.33 4.96 7.33
N ARG A 49 4.49 5.07 7.98
CA ARG A 49 5.63 5.85 7.48
C ARG A 49 6.36 5.20 6.31
N ASP A 50 6.15 3.92 6.05
CA ASP A 50 6.86 3.17 5.01
C ASP A 50 6.10 3.20 3.68
N ILE A 51 4.81 3.55 3.72
CA ILE A 51 3.95 3.64 2.54
C ILE A 51 3.65 5.10 2.18
N ILE A 52 3.44 5.33 0.90
CA ILE A 52 3.03 6.62 0.35
C ILE A 52 1.89 6.40 -0.66
N PRO A 53 1.05 7.42 -0.93
CA PRO A 53 0.02 7.29 -1.97
C PRO A 53 0.67 6.98 -3.31
N PHE A 54 0.15 5.98 -4.03
CA PHE A 54 0.62 5.73 -5.39
C PHE A 54 0.17 6.89 -6.27
N ARG A 55 1.12 7.61 -6.87
CA ARG A 55 0.84 8.64 -7.87
C ARG A 55 1.16 8.04 -9.21
N GLU A 56 0.15 7.80 -10.04
CA GLU A 56 0.41 7.65 -11.48
C GLU A 56 1.05 8.97 -11.94
N THR A 57 2.34 8.93 -12.25
CA THR A 57 2.93 9.99 -13.06
C THR A 57 2.12 10.01 -14.33
N ALA A 58 1.31 11.07 -14.50
CA ALA A 58 0.64 11.35 -15.75
C ALA A 58 1.70 11.21 -16.85
N LYS A 59 1.47 10.26 -17.77
CA LYS A 59 2.28 10.18 -18.99
C LYS A 59 2.14 11.54 -19.67
N LEU A 60 3.22 12.32 -19.67
CA LEU A 60 3.40 13.45 -20.60
C LEU A 60 3.67 12.89 -21.99
#